data_AF-A0A353C7A6-F1
#
_entry.id   AF-A0A353C7A6-F1
#
_cell.length_a   1.000
_cell.length_b   1.000
_cell.length_c   1.000
_cell.angle_alpha   90.00
_cell.angle_beta   90.00
_cell.angle_gamma   90.00
#
_symmetry.space_group_name_H-M   'P 1'
#
loop_
_entity.id
_entity.type
_entity.pdbx_description
1 polymer ?
#
loop_
_entity_poly.entity_id
_entity_poly.type
_entity_poly.pdbx_seq_one_letter_code
_entity_poly.pdbx_strand_id
1 'polypeptide(L)'
;MRVLEDDLQRLIAANAPDTADFPAICARCVRLFERAKDQIVKDAAMQKDGSHVLSTPLRLDADERFTGRGVTIAFLDSGFYPHVDLTTPKNRILGYRNLLHGDGDLNSLFQ
;
A
#
# COMPACT_ATOMS: atom_id res chain seq x y z
N MET A 1 11.92 30.15 6.62
CA MET A 1 12.23 28.87 5.93
C MET A 1 12.23 27.78 6.99
N ARG A 2 11.43 26.73 6.84
CA ARG A 2 11.41 25.61 7.81
C ARG A 2 12.67 24.77 7.58
N VAL A 3 13.47 24.58 8.62
CA VAL A 3 14.59 23.63 8.58
C VAL A 3 14.00 22.22 8.64
N LEU A 4 14.33 21.36 7.66
CA LEU A 4 13.91 19.97 7.64
C LEU A 4 14.91 19.11 8.41
N GLU A 5 14.45 18.06 9.07
CA GLU A 5 15.31 17.07 9.71
C GLU A 5 16.22 16.37 8.68
N ASP A 6 17.45 16.04 9.08
CA ASP A 6 18.48 15.47 8.20
C ASP A 6 18.00 14.22 7.45
N ASP A 7 17.31 13.32 8.13
CA ASP A 7 16.82 12.07 7.53
C ASP A 7 15.74 12.33 6.47
N LEU A 8 14.90 13.35 6.67
CA LEU A 8 13.91 13.77 5.68
C LEU A 8 14.59 14.38 4.44
N GLN A 9 15.64 15.18 4.64
CA GLN A 9 16.42 15.74 3.53
C GLN A 9 17.09 14.63 2.70
N ARG A 10 17.71 13.65 3.38
CA ARG A 10 18.33 12.49 2.72
C ARG A 10 17.31 11.67 1.92
N LEU A 11 16.13 11.42 2.49
CA LEU A 11 15.07 10.67 1.82
C LEU A 11 14.60 11.38 0.55
N ILE A 12 14.44 12.72 0.60
CA ILE A 12 14.07 13.52 -0.57
C ILE A 12 15.16 13.46 -1.63
N ALA A 13 16.43 13.68 -1.25
CA ALA A 13 17.56 13.66 -2.18
C ALA A 13 17.72 12.29 -2.88
N ALA A 14 17.55 11.19 -2.13
CA ALA A 14 17.62 9.84 -2.69
C ALA A 14 16.54 9.55 -3.75
N ASN A 15 15.42 10.29 -3.73
CA ASN A 15 14.30 10.13 -4.65
C ASN A 15 14.25 11.21 -5.76
N ALA A 16 15.29 12.03 -5.86
CA ALA A 16 15.46 13.00 -6.94
C ALA A 16 16.91 12.99 -7.45
N PRO A 17 17.41 11.83 -7.92
CA PRO A 17 18.82 11.61 -8.25
C PRO A 17 19.35 12.53 -9.36
N ASP A 18 18.47 12.98 -10.25
CA ASP A 18 18.83 13.88 -11.36
C ASP A 18 18.83 15.36 -10.94
N THR A 19 18.53 15.67 -9.68
CA THR A 19 18.54 17.03 -9.13
C THR A 19 19.73 17.20 -8.20
N ALA A 20 20.74 17.94 -8.65
CA ALA A 20 21.99 18.13 -7.92
C ALA A 20 21.84 19.03 -6.67
N ASP A 21 20.92 20.00 -6.69
CA ASP A 21 20.70 20.92 -5.57
C ASP A 21 19.23 21.35 -5.45
N PHE A 22 18.75 21.56 -4.22
CA PHE A 22 17.37 21.95 -3.92
C PHE A 22 17.34 23.30 -3.20
N PRO A 23 17.28 24.44 -3.93
CA PRO A 23 17.23 25.76 -3.28
C PRO A 23 15.96 25.95 -2.45
N ALA A 24 14.88 25.23 -2.80
CA ALA A 24 13.66 25.15 -2.01
C ALA A 24 12.92 23.84 -2.34
N ILE A 25 12.14 23.35 -1.37
CA ILE A 25 11.26 22.19 -1.54
C ILE A 25 9.82 22.65 -1.31
N CYS A 26 8.91 22.30 -2.22
CA CYS A 26 7.51 22.71 -2.07
C CYS A 26 6.84 21.98 -0.90
N ALA A 27 5.84 22.63 -0.27
CA ALA A 27 5.17 22.06 0.90
C ALA A 27 4.49 20.70 0.63
N ARG A 28 4.10 20.43 -0.62
CA ARG A 28 3.55 19.12 -1.03
C ARG A 28 4.60 18.01 -0.95
N CYS A 29 5.79 18.23 -1.51
CA CYS A 29 6.88 17.24 -1.45
C CYS A 29 7.30 16.98 -0.01
N VAL A 30 7.40 18.03 0.82
CA VAL A 30 7.70 17.87 2.26
C VAL A 30 6.68 16.93 2.93
N ARG A 31 5.38 17.16 2.75
CA ARG A 31 4.34 16.30 3.34
C ARG A 31 4.36 14.86 2.82
N LEU A 32 4.62 14.68 1.52
CA LEU A 32 4.72 13.34 0.91
C LEU A 32 5.85 12.54 1.55
N PHE A 33 7.04 13.13 1.68
CA PHE A 33 8.19 12.45 2.25
C PHE A 33 8.16 12.34 3.78
N GLU A 34 7.47 13.24 4.48
CA GLU A 34 7.12 13.06 5.90
C GLU A 34 6.27 11.78 6.07
N ARG A 35 5.18 11.64 5.29
CA ARG A 35 4.35 10.41 5.29
C ARG A 35 5.16 9.17 4.92
N ALA A 36 6.03 9.27 3.92
CA ALA A 36 6.87 8.15 3.49
C ALA A 36 7.81 7.70 4.60
N LYS A 37 8.48 8.64 5.28
CA LYS A 37 9.37 8.35 6.40
C LYS A 37 8.63 7.62 7.52
N ASP A 38 7.47 8.13 7.92
CA ASP A 38 6.64 7.52 8.98
C ASP A 38 6.20 6.11 8.60
N GLN A 39 5.84 5.88 7.33
CA GLN A 39 5.40 4.58 6.87
C GLN A 39 6.56 3.58 6.73
N ILE A 40 7.73 4.02 6.27
CA ILE A 40 8.95 3.19 6.24
C ILE A 40 9.27 2.67 7.64
N VAL A 41 9.18 3.52 8.67
CA VAL A 41 9.44 3.11 10.06
C VAL A 41 8.40 2.08 10.53
N LYS A 42 7.12 2.28 10.21
CA LYS A 42 6.05 1.32 10.55
C LYS A 42 6.22 -0.01 9.83
N ASP A 43 6.53 0.02 8.54
CA ASP A 43 6.66 -1.17 7.69
C ASP A 43 7.96 -1.94 7.99
N ALA A 44 9.05 -1.24 8.34
CA ALA A 44 10.29 -1.86 8.80
C ALA A 44 10.10 -2.66 10.10
N ALA A 45 9.10 -2.30 10.92
CA ALA A 45 8.72 -3.12 12.07
C ALA A 45 7.95 -4.40 11.68
N MET A 46 7.40 -4.47 10.46
CA MET A 46 6.60 -5.61 9.98
C MET A 46 7.35 -6.54 9.02
N GLN A 47 8.34 -6.06 8.27
CA GLN A 47 9.06 -6.86 7.27
C GLN A 47 10.37 -7.46 7.83
N LYS A 48 10.46 -8.79 7.87
CA LYS A 48 11.62 -9.54 8.40
C LYS A 48 12.75 -9.76 7.40
N ASP A 49 12.51 -9.52 6.11
CA ASP A 49 13.36 -9.96 5.00
C ASP A 49 14.13 -8.82 4.30
N GLY A 50 14.03 -7.59 4.80
CA GLY A 50 14.79 -6.45 4.29
C GLY A 50 14.33 -5.94 2.92
N SER A 51 13.14 -6.36 2.46
CA SER A 51 12.54 -5.76 1.27
C SER A 51 12.01 -4.36 1.61
N HIS A 52 12.42 -3.35 0.83
CA HIS A 52 12.07 -1.94 1.07
C HIS A 52 11.06 -1.40 0.06
N VAL A 53 10.18 -2.26 -0.46
CA VAL A 53 9.18 -1.83 -1.45
C VAL A 53 8.10 -1.04 -0.72
N LEU A 54 8.06 0.27 -0.96
CA LEU A 54 6.98 1.13 -0.49
C LEU A 54 5.63 0.62 -1.02
N SER A 55 4.61 0.65 -0.16
CA SER A 55 3.25 0.28 -0.55
C SER A 55 2.77 1.12 -1.74
N THR A 56 1.94 0.51 -2.60
CA THR A 56 1.39 1.19 -3.79
C THR A 56 0.70 2.53 -3.47
N PRO A 57 -0.12 2.66 -2.41
CA PRO A 57 -0.73 3.94 -2.05
C PRO A 57 0.30 5.04 -1.80
N LEU A 58 1.42 4.72 -1.15
CA LEU A 58 2.47 5.69 -0.86
C LEU A 58 3.21 6.12 -2.13
N ARG A 59 3.54 5.17 -3.02
CA ARG A 59 4.21 5.44 -4.30
C ARG A 59 3.37 6.32 -5.23
N LEU A 60 2.04 6.22 -5.12
CA LEU A 60 1.10 7.00 -5.94
C LEU A 60 0.65 8.31 -5.28
N ASP A 61 1.17 8.66 -4.09
CA ASP A 61 0.65 9.77 -3.26
C ASP A 61 -0.88 9.70 -3.12
N ALA A 62 -1.40 8.49 -2.90
CA ALA A 62 -2.83 8.27 -2.77
C ALA A 62 -3.35 8.98 -1.52
N ASP A 63 -4.52 9.60 -1.66
CA ASP A 63 -5.21 10.29 -0.59
C ASP A 63 -5.79 9.28 0.40
N GLU A 64 -5.32 9.35 1.66
CA GLU A 64 -5.64 8.38 2.72
C GLU A 64 -7.12 8.38 3.13
N ARG A 65 -7.90 9.38 2.70
CA ARG A 65 -9.35 9.42 2.91
C ARG A 65 -10.07 8.37 2.07
N PHE A 66 -9.48 7.91 0.96
CA PHE A 66 -10.09 6.97 0.03
C PHE A 66 -9.44 5.59 0.12
N THR A 67 -9.88 4.79 1.08
CA THR A 67 -9.31 3.44 1.35
C THR A 67 -10.09 2.28 0.72
N GLY A 68 -11.17 2.58 -0.02
CA GLY A 68 -12.11 1.57 -0.51
C GLY A 68 -13.12 1.08 0.54
N ARG A 69 -13.20 1.74 1.71
CA ARG A 69 -14.22 1.42 2.74
C ARG A 69 -15.63 1.53 2.16
N GLY A 70 -16.41 0.45 2.30
CA GLY A 70 -17.78 0.38 1.79
C GLY A 70 -17.89 0.05 0.30
N VAL A 71 -16.76 -0.17 -0.39
CA VAL A 71 -16.72 -0.60 -1.78
C VAL A 71 -16.49 -2.11 -1.84
N THR A 72 -17.25 -2.79 -2.70
CA THR A 72 -17.00 -4.21 -3.04
C THR A 72 -16.39 -4.27 -4.44
N ILE A 73 -15.29 -5.01 -4.58
CA ILE A 73 -14.63 -5.23 -5.87
C ILE A 73 -14.94 -6.67 -6.30
N ALA A 74 -15.50 -6.84 -7.50
CA ALA A 74 -15.74 -8.15 -8.10
C ALA A 74 -14.62 -8.47 -9.10
N PHE A 75 -13.97 -9.61 -8.90
CA PHE A 75 -12.97 -10.14 -9.83
C PHE A 75 -13.63 -11.20 -10.72
N LEU A 76 -13.54 -11.00 -12.04
CA LEU A 76 -13.83 -12.05 -13.01
C LEU A 76 -12.50 -12.57 -13.52
N ASP A 77 -12.07 -13.68 -12.95
CA ASP A 77 -10.77 -14.29 -13.23
C ASP A 77 -10.93 -15.81 -13.37
N SER A 78 -9.86 -16.45 -13.79
CA SER A 78 -9.69 -17.90 -13.91
C SER A 78 -9.74 -18.65 -12.58
N GLY A 79 -9.55 -17.97 -11.45
CA GLY A 79 -9.60 -18.56 -10.11
C GLY A 79 -9.35 -17.55 -9.00
N PHE A 80 -9.48 -17.99 -7.75
CA PHE A 80 -9.26 -17.16 -6.57
C PHE A 80 -8.79 -17.99 -5.38
N TYR A 81 -7.79 -17.51 -4.63
CA TYR A 81 -7.29 -18.15 -3.41
C TYR A 81 -7.54 -17.24 -2.21
N PRO A 82 -8.14 -17.74 -1.10
CA PRO A 82 -8.50 -16.92 0.06
C PRO A 82 -7.29 -16.65 0.97
N HIS A 83 -6.33 -15.86 0.47
CA HIS A 83 -5.11 -15.51 1.20
C HIS A 83 -5.40 -14.93 2.59
N VAL A 84 -4.51 -15.17 3.56
CA VAL A 84 -4.67 -14.73 4.96
C VAL A 84 -4.85 -13.23 5.11
N ASP A 85 -4.26 -12.43 4.22
CA ASP A 85 -4.44 -10.97 4.19
C ASP A 85 -5.88 -10.55 3.91
N LEU A 86 -6.66 -11.40 3.23
CA LEU A 86 -8.06 -11.16 2.92
C LEU A 86 -8.99 -11.77 3.96
N THR A 87 -8.56 -12.83 4.65
CA THR A 87 -9.41 -13.60 5.57
C THR A 87 -9.20 -13.25 7.04
N THR A 88 -8.07 -12.62 7.40
CA THR A 88 -7.71 -12.28 8.77
C THR A 88 -7.43 -10.77 8.92
N PRO A 89 -7.68 -10.18 10.11
CA PRO A 89 -8.35 -10.77 11.27
C PRO A 89 -9.87 -10.96 11.07
N LYS A 90 -10.41 -10.47 9.95
CA LYS A 90 -11.80 -10.65 9.55
C LYS A 90 -11.85 -10.98 8.07
N ASN A 91 -12.78 -11.84 7.69
CA ASN A 91 -12.97 -12.20 6.29
C ASN A 91 -13.57 -11.04 5.49
N ARG A 92 -12.84 -10.60 4.45
CA ARG A 92 -13.24 -9.53 3.53
C ARG A 92 -13.88 -10.05 2.24
N ILE A 93 -13.92 -11.36 2.04
CA ILE A 93 -14.52 -11.99 0.86
C ILE A 93 -16.03 -12.12 1.10
N LEU A 94 -16.82 -11.34 0.36
CA LEU A 94 -18.29 -11.32 0.50
C LEU A 94 -19.00 -12.42 -0.29
N GLY A 95 -18.36 -12.93 -1.34
CA GLY A 95 -18.95 -13.91 -2.25
C GLY A 95 -17.89 -14.58 -3.13
N TYR A 96 -18.16 -15.80 -3.55
CA TYR A 96 -17.38 -16.54 -4.53
C TYR A 96 -18.31 -17.38 -5.39
N ARG A 97 -18.00 -17.46 -6.68
CA ARG A 97 -18.73 -18.30 -7.63
C ARG A 97 -17.75 -18.90 -8.64
N ASN A 98 -17.70 -20.23 -8.71
CA ASN A 98 -17.11 -20.91 -9.85
C ASN A 98 -18.17 -21.03 -10.95
N LEU A 99 -17.89 -20.53 -12.14
CA LEU A 99 -18.82 -20.65 -13.28
C LEU A 99 -18.67 -21.98 -14.04
N LEU A 100 -17.60 -22.72 -13.77
CA LEU A 100 -17.35 -24.04 -14.38
C LEU A 100 -18.05 -25.18 -13.62
N HIS A 101 -18.35 -24.98 -12.33
CA HIS A 101 -18.97 -25.97 -11.46
C HIS A 101 -20.15 -25.35 -10.70
N GLY A 102 -21.34 -25.95 -10.80
CA GLY A 102 -22.59 -25.37 -10.29
C GLY A 102 -22.66 -25.19 -8.77
N ASP A 103 -21.84 -25.93 -8.04
CA ASP A 103 -21.68 -25.96 -6.59
C ASP A 103 -20.51 -25.12 -6.07
N GLY A 104 -19.73 -24.49 -6.95
CA GLY A 104 -18.61 -23.65 -6.54
C GLY A 104 -19.09 -22.35 -5.89
N ASP A 105 -19.23 -22.36 -4.57
CA ASP A 105 -19.65 -21.25 -3.72
C ASP A 105 -18.63 -20.98 -2.58
N LEU A 106 -18.95 -20.05 -1.68
CA LEU A 106 -18.07 -19.69 -0.56
C LEU A 106 -17.62 -20.89 0.30
N ASN A 107 -18.45 -21.93 0.46
CA ASN A 107 -18.08 -23.10 1.27
C ASN A 107 -17.00 -23.93 0.58
N SER A 108 -17.04 -23.98 -0.75
CA SER A 108 -16.02 -24.66 -1.55
C SER A 108 -14.69 -23.90 -1.61
N LEU A 109 -14.67 -22.59 -1.35
CA LEU A 109 -13.46 -21.76 -1.45
C LEU A 109 -12.41 -22.08 -0.37
N PHE A 110 -12.83 -22.59 0.78
CA PHE A 110 -11.97 -22.86 1.94
C PHE A 110 -11.64 -24.34 2.14
N GLN A 111 -12.07 -25.21 1.21
CA GLN A 111 -11.78 -26.65 1.21
C GLN A 111 -10.45 -26.92 0.50
#